data_AF-A0A7V9HKR9-F1
#
_entry.id   AF-A0A7V9HKR9-F1
#
_cell.length_a   1.000
_cell.length_b   1.000
_cell.length_c   1.000
_cell.angle_alpha   90.00
_cell.angle_beta   90.00
_cell.angle_gamma   90.00
#
_symmetry.space_group_name_H-M   'P 1'
#
loop_
_entity.id
_entity.type
_entity.pdbx_description
1 polymer ?
#
loop_
_entity_poly.entity_id
_entity_poly.type
_entity_poly.pdbx_seq_one_letter_code
_entity_poly.pdbx_strand_id
1 'polypeptide(L)'
;MAASWLSELTGAPKSIIGMAHLPPLPGTPFYDAAGGMPKVREWVQRDLAALQEGGIHAVMFCNENDRPYRLDAGAASIAGLADVVASLRGELSVPFGVDLLWDPTATLAVA
;
A
#
# COMPACT_ATOMS: atom_id res chain seq x y z
N MET A 1 10.15 27.56 -10.43
CA MET A 1 10.54 26.62 -9.35
C MET A 1 11.42 25.57 -10.00
N ALA A 2 12.59 25.26 -9.44
CA ALA A 2 13.37 24.12 -9.93
C ALA A 2 12.56 22.83 -9.77
N ALA A 3 12.66 21.90 -10.71
CA ALA A 3 12.04 20.59 -10.59
C ALA A 3 12.62 19.87 -9.35
N SER A 4 11.76 19.33 -8.49
CA SER A 4 12.17 18.42 -7.42
C SER A 4 12.13 16.98 -7.92
N TRP A 5 12.90 16.10 -7.28
CA TRP A 5 12.81 14.65 -7.54
C TRP A 5 11.37 14.13 -7.50
N LEU A 6 10.55 14.65 -6.58
CA LEU A 6 9.15 14.24 -6.47
C LEU A 6 8.34 14.67 -7.70
N SER A 7 8.53 15.90 -8.20
CA SER A 7 7.86 16.36 -9.42
C SER A 7 8.33 15.64 -10.68
N GLU A 8 9.59 15.17 -10.70
CA GLU A 8 10.13 14.35 -11.79
C GLU A 8 9.53 12.94 -11.77
N LEU A 9 9.50 12.29 -10.60
CA LEU A 9 8.91 10.96 -10.41
C LEU A 9 7.43 10.92 -10.80
N THR A 10 6.68 11.94 -10.39
CA THR A 10 5.22 11.97 -10.49
C THR A 10 4.72 12.71 -11.74
N GLY A 11 5.60 13.37 -12.48
CA GLY A 11 5.24 14.18 -13.66
C GLY A 11 4.39 15.41 -13.34
N ALA A 12 4.25 15.79 -12.07
CA ALA A 12 3.33 16.84 -11.63
C ALA A 12 4.05 17.92 -10.81
N PRO A 13 3.77 19.22 -11.06
CA PRO A 13 4.35 20.31 -10.28
C PRO A 13 3.85 20.35 -8.84
N LYS A 14 2.68 19.74 -8.57
CA LYS A 14 2.12 19.52 -7.23
C LYS A 14 1.61 18.09 -7.14
N SER A 15 2.42 17.22 -6.56
CA SER A 15 2.13 15.79 -6.46
C SER A 15 1.04 15.52 -5.42
N ILE A 16 0.22 14.52 -5.71
CA ILE A 16 -0.81 13.98 -4.84
C ILE A 16 -0.50 12.49 -4.72
N ILE A 17 -0.21 12.04 -3.50
CA ILE A 17 0.05 10.63 -3.22
C ILE A 17 -1.20 10.08 -2.54
N GLY A 18 -1.88 9.13 -3.19
CA GLY A 18 -3.04 8.45 -2.62
C GLY A 18 -2.57 7.35 -1.66
N MET A 19 -3.21 7.24 -0.50
CA MET A 19 -2.92 6.17 0.45
C MET A 19 -3.93 5.04 0.27
N ALA A 20 -3.47 3.88 -0.20
CA ALA A 20 -4.26 2.67 -0.31
C ALA A 20 -4.12 1.88 0.99
N HIS A 21 -5.08 2.04 1.89
CA HIS A 21 -5.05 1.37 3.19
C HIS A 21 -5.53 -0.08 3.08
N LEU A 22 -4.68 -1.01 3.49
CA LEU A 22 -5.05 -2.41 3.55
C LEU A 22 -6.00 -2.66 4.73
N PRO A 23 -6.99 -3.56 4.57
CA PRO A 23 -7.65 -4.21 5.69
C PRO A 23 -6.64 -4.91 6.61
N PRO A 24 -7.02 -5.30 7.84
CA PRO A 24 -6.15 -6.04 8.74
C PRO A 24 -5.59 -7.29 8.04
N LEU A 25 -4.28 -7.53 8.17
CA LEU A 25 -3.55 -8.60 7.50
C LEU A 25 -3.42 -9.86 8.39
N PRO A 26 -3.07 -11.02 7.81
CA PRO A 26 -2.89 -12.25 8.57
C PRO A 26 -1.99 -12.08 9.80
N GLY A 27 -2.43 -12.61 10.94
CA GLY A 27 -1.73 -12.51 12.21
C GLY A 27 -2.10 -11.28 13.05
N THR A 28 -2.93 -10.38 12.53
CA THR A 28 -3.48 -9.26 13.31
C THR A 28 -4.86 -9.58 13.92
N PRO A 29 -5.24 -8.92 15.04
CA PRO A 29 -6.48 -9.20 15.77
C PRO A 29 -7.77 -9.15 14.95
N PHE A 30 -7.83 -8.29 13.93
CA PHE A 30 -9.05 -8.04 13.16
C PHE A 30 -9.03 -8.66 11.76
N TYR A 31 -8.09 -9.55 11.48
CA TYR A 31 -8.02 -10.26 10.20
C TYR A 31 -9.26 -11.13 9.98
N ASP A 32 -9.96 -10.89 8.85
CA ASP A 32 -11.06 -11.73 8.41
C ASP A 32 -10.54 -13.01 7.76
N ALA A 33 -10.32 -14.04 8.57
CA ALA A 33 -9.86 -15.34 8.10
C ALA A 33 -10.85 -16.05 7.15
N ALA A 34 -12.15 -15.74 7.21
CA ALA A 34 -13.14 -16.34 6.33
C ALA A 34 -13.07 -15.74 4.92
N GLY A 35 -12.85 -14.43 4.80
CA GLY A 35 -12.64 -13.74 3.52
C GLY A 35 -11.23 -13.92 2.95
N GLY A 36 -10.24 -14.04 3.83
CA GLY A 36 -8.85 -14.29 3.49
C GLY A 36 -8.19 -13.19 2.65
N MET A 37 -6.99 -13.48 2.14
CA MET A 37 -6.26 -12.59 1.23
C MET A 37 -7.03 -12.21 -0.05
N PRO A 38 -7.89 -13.05 -0.67
CA PRO A 38 -8.70 -12.62 -1.81
C PRO A 38 -9.56 -11.38 -1.49
N LYS A 39 -10.22 -11.35 -0.32
CA LYS A 39 -11.02 -10.20 0.11
C LYS A 39 -10.18 -8.95 0.36
N VAL A 40 -8.97 -9.12 0.90
CA VAL A 40 -7.99 -8.03 1.08
C VAL A 40 -7.60 -7.44 -0.28
N ARG A 41 -7.23 -8.28 -1.26
CA ARG A 41 -6.86 -7.82 -2.60
C ARG A 41 -8.00 -7.11 -3.30
N GLU A 42 -9.21 -7.67 -3.27
CA GLU A 42 -10.39 -7.03 -3.86
C GLU A 42 -10.70 -5.66 -3.22
N TRP A 43 -10.52 -5.53 -1.90
CA TRP A 43 -10.70 -4.25 -1.21
C TRP A 43 -9.72 -3.21 -1.76
N VAL A 44 -8.43 -3.55 -1.78
CA VAL A 44 -7.36 -2.66 -2.20
C VAL A 44 -7.45 -2.34 -3.69
N GLN A 45 -7.86 -3.31 -4.51
CA GLN A 45 -8.09 -3.10 -5.95
C GLN A 45 -9.14 -2.03 -6.21
N ARG A 46 -10.28 -2.09 -5.50
CA ARG A 46 -11.36 -1.08 -5.63
C ARG A 46 -10.88 0.31 -5.22
N ASP A 47 -10.13 0.39 -4.12
CA ASP A 47 -9.59 1.66 -3.63
C ASP A 47 -8.51 2.23 -4.58
N LEU A 48 -7.62 1.37 -5.08
CA LEU A 48 -6.62 1.74 -6.09
C LEU A 48 -7.28 2.29 -7.36
N ALA A 49 -8.31 1.61 -7.88
CA ALA A 49 -9.05 2.09 -9.05
C ALA A 49 -9.66 3.47 -8.80
N ALA A 50 -10.34 3.66 -7.67
CA ALA A 50 -10.94 4.93 -7.30
C ALA A 50 -9.90 6.05 -7.14
N LEU A 51 -8.76 5.76 -6.52
CA LEU A 51 -7.66 6.73 -6.37
C LEU A 51 -7.09 7.13 -7.73
N GLN A 52 -6.80 6.16 -8.60
CA GLN A 52 -6.27 6.41 -9.94
C GLN A 52 -7.25 7.22 -10.80
N GLU A 53 -8.54 6.88 -10.79
CA GLU A 53 -9.60 7.64 -11.44
C GLU A 53 -9.74 9.06 -10.87
N GLY A 54 -9.46 9.22 -9.57
CA GLY A 54 -9.41 10.51 -8.88
C GLY A 54 -8.20 11.38 -9.23
N GLY A 55 -7.24 10.87 -10.02
CA GLY A 55 -6.11 11.65 -10.51
C GLY A 55 -4.95 11.80 -9.52
N ILE A 56 -4.72 10.79 -8.66
CA ILE A 56 -3.46 10.72 -7.90
C ILE A 56 -2.27 10.62 -8.84
N HIS A 57 -1.11 11.08 -8.39
CA HIS A 57 0.13 11.05 -9.17
C HIS A 57 1.09 9.93 -8.72
N ALA A 58 0.83 9.33 -7.56
CA ALA A 58 1.47 8.12 -7.05
C ALA A 58 0.54 7.48 -6.00
N VAL A 59 0.73 6.18 -5.73
CA VAL A 59 0.01 5.45 -4.68
C VAL A 59 0.99 4.95 -3.61
N MET A 60 0.56 4.92 -2.35
CA MET A 60 1.31 4.33 -1.23
C MET A 60 0.45 3.23 -0.61
N PHE A 61 0.95 1.99 -0.56
CA PHE A 61 0.26 0.87 0.10
C PHE A 61 0.65 0.83 1.57
N CYS A 62 -0.33 0.84 2.48
CA CYS A 62 -0.08 0.93 3.92
C CYS A 62 -0.91 -0.05 4.75
N ASN A 63 -0.30 -0.67 5.76
CA ASN A 63 -0.97 -1.60 6.69
C ASN A 63 -1.68 -0.89 7.87
N GLU A 64 -2.28 0.27 7.64
CA GLU A 64 -2.93 1.13 8.65
C GLU A 64 -3.93 0.41 9.57
N ASN A 65 -4.53 -0.71 9.12
CA ASN A 65 -5.49 -1.47 9.92
C ASN A 65 -4.87 -2.59 10.77
N ASP A 66 -3.56 -2.83 10.70
CA ASP A 66 -2.82 -3.82 11.51
C ASP A 66 -2.63 -3.33 12.95
N ARG A 67 -3.73 -3.19 13.69
CA ARG A 67 -3.73 -2.68 15.06
C ARG A 67 -3.67 -3.81 16.08
N PRO A 68 -2.86 -3.69 17.16
CA PRO A 68 -1.98 -2.57 17.49
C PRO A 68 -0.71 -2.53 16.64
N TYR A 69 -0.20 -1.33 16.37
CA TYR A 69 1.02 -1.13 15.58
C TYR A 69 2.25 -1.68 16.29
N ARG A 70 3.18 -2.21 15.52
CA ARG A 70 4.41 -2.86 15.99
C ARG A 70 5.61 -2.25 15.29
N LEU A 71 6.74 -2.16 15.99
CA LEU A 71 8.05 -1.77 15.42
C LEU A 71 8.71 -2.92 14.62
N ASP A 72 8.21 -4.14 14.79
CA ASP A 72 8.65 -5.36 14.12
C ASP A 72 7.40 -6.02 13.55
N ALA A 73 7.17 -5.82 12.26
CA ALA A 73 5.98 -6.27 11.57
C ALA A 73 5.95 -7.80 11.54
N GLY A 74 4.77 -8.39 11.77
CA GLY A 74 4.64 -9.85 11.73
C GLY A 74 4.95 -10.38 10.33
N ALA A 75 5.70 -11.49 10.23
CA ALA A 75 6.03 -12.11 8.95
C ALA A 75 4.81 -12.38 8.06
N ALA A 76 3.66 -12.70 8.68
CA ALA A 76 2.39 -12.90 7.99
C ALA A 76 1.80 -11.58 7.43
N SER A 77 1.92 -10.45 8.13
CA SER A 77 1.59 -9.12 7.60
C SER A 77 2.52 -8.71 6.46
N ILE A 78 3.84 -8.93 6.62
CA ILE A 78 4.83 -8.62 5.57
C ILE A 78 4.50 -9.39 4.29
N ALA A 79 4.28 -10.70 4.41
CA ALA A 79 3.89 -11.54 3.28
C ALA A 79 2.54 -11.14 2.67
N GLY A 80 1.56 -10.76 3.50
CA GLY A 80 0.25 -10.29 3.05
C GLY A 80 0.32 -8.99 2.24
N LEU A 81 1.09 -8.01 2.72
CA LEU A 81 1.30 -6.75 1.99
C LEU A 81 2.05 -6.98 0.68
N ALA A 82 3.09 -7.82 0.69
CA ALA A 82 3.83 -8.19 -0.52
C ALA A 82 2.93 -8.87 -1.56
N ASP A 83 2.05 -9.78 -1.14
CA ASP A 83 1.06 -10.42 -2.02
C ASP A 83 0.11 -9.40 -2.66
N VAL A 84 -0.38 -8.43 -1.89
CA VAL A 84 -1.26 -7.36 -2.41
C VAL A 84 -0.54 -6.53 -3.46
N VAL A 85 0.66 -6.04 -3.16
CA VAL A 85 1.45 -5.22 -4.10
C VAL A 85 1.78 -6.01 -5.36
N ALA A 86 2.23 -7.26 -5.22
CA ALA A 86 2.58 -8.11 -6.36
C ALA A 86 1.37 -8.41 -7.25
N SER A 87 0.20 -8.68 -6.65
CA SER A 87 -1.01 -9.02 -7.38
C SER A 87 -1.58 -7.84 -8.18
N LEU A 88 -1.48 -6.62 -7.63
CA LEU A 88 -2.03 -5.42 -8.26
C LEU A 88 -1.03 -4.68 -9.16
N ARG A 89 0.23 -5.15 -9.24
CA ARG A 89 1.29 -4.49 -10.01
C ARG A 89 0.95 -4.25 -11.47
N GLY A 90 0.18 -5.16 -12.09
CA GLY A 90 -0.27 -5.04 -13.47
C GLY A 90 -1.37 -4.01 -13.70
N GLU A 91 -1.99 -3.50 -12.64
CA GLU A 91 -3.12 -2.55 -12.67
C GLU A 91 -2.70 -1.11 -12.35
N LEU A 92 -1.44 -0.92 -11.94
CA LEU A 92 -0.88 0.38 -11.59
C LEU A 92 -0.66 1.25 -12.84
N SER A 93 -1.24 2.44 -12.85
CA SER A 93 -0.99 3.48 -13.88
C SER A 93 -0.01 4.57 -13.42
N VAL A 94 0.31 4.59 -12.12
CA VAL A 94 1.19 5.57 -11.47
C VAL A 94 2.27 4.87 -10.64
N PRO A 95 3.39 5.53 -10.30
CA PRO A 95 4.39 4.96 -9.40
C PRO A 95 3.77 4.58 -8.06
N PHE A 96 4.29 3.52 -7.44
CA PHE A 96 3.87 3.09 -6.12
C PHE A 96 4.99 3.20 -5.09
N GLY A 97 4.60 3.30 -3.83
CA GLY A 97 5.43 3.10 -2.66
C GLY A 97 4.79 2.12 -1.68
N VAL A 98 5.56 1.72 -0.68
CA VAL A 98 5.13 0.83 0.40
C VAL A 98 5.40 1.51 1.74
N ASP A 99 4.48 1.33 2.68
CA ASP A 99 4.58 1.81 4.06
C ASP A 99 4.13 0.68 5.02
N LEU A 100 5.10 0.03 5.67
CA LEU A 100 4.84 -0.87 6.81
C LEU A 100 4.98 -0.08 8.12
N LEU A 101 4.17 0.98 8.26
CA LEU A 101 4.08 1.88 9.42
C LEU A 101 5.41 2.09 10.16
N TRP A 102 5.64 1.34 11.24
CA TRP A 102 6.78 1.54 12.13
C TRP A 102 7.95 0.57 11.93
N ASP A 103 7.89 -0.27 10.89
CA ASP A 103 8.96 -1.17 10.51
C ASP A 103 9.63 -0.70 9.20
N PRO A 104 10.71 0.10 9.28
CA PRO A 104 11.39 0.61 8.10
C PRO A 104 12.12 -0.49 7.32
N THR A 105 12.53 -1.58 7.99
CA THR A 105 13.26 -2.67 7.33
C THR A 105 12.31 -3.48 6.48
N ALA A 106 11.15 -3.85 7.03
CA ALA A 106 10.13 -4.57 6.29
C ALA A 106 9.55 -3.70 5.16
N THR A 107 9.37 -2.40 5.40
CA THR A 107 8.96 -1.44 4.35
C THR A 107 9.85 -1.54 3.11
N LEU A 108 11.17 -1.45 3.31
CA LEU A 108 12.14 -1.54 2.22
C LEU A 108 12.25 -2.95 1.61
N ALA A 109 11.99 -4.00 2.38
CA ALA A 109 12.05 -5.38 1.90
C ALA A 109 10.87 -5.74 0.97
N VAL A 110 9.73 -5.05 1.08
CA VAL A 110 8.53 -5.29 0.28
C VAL A 110 8.50 -4.45 -1.01
N ALA A 111 9.07 -3.24 -1.00
CA ALA A 111 9.08 -2.31 -2.14
C ALA A 111 9.88 -2.84 -3.36
#